data_AF-A0A7C4WN35-F1
#
_entry.id   AF-A0A7C4WN35-F1
#
_cell.length_a   1.000
_cell.length_b   1.000
_cell.length_c   1.000
_cell.angle_alpha   90.00
_cell.angle_beta   90.00
_cell.angle_gamma   90.00
#
_symmetry.space_group_name_H-M   'P 1'
#
loop_
_entity.id
_entity.type
_entity.pdbx_description
1 polymer ?
#
loop_
_entity_poly.entity_id
_entity_poly.type
_entity_poly.pdbx_seq_one_letter_code
_entity_poly.pdbx_strand_id
1 'polypeptide(L)'
;MDSIRNSFYTLGQGFKVCIEVVLIASDLGALNIGEDVIAVAGTGRGADTAIVARATKTNDIFSRDKSKKLEVREILAMPLKKMWW
;
A
#
# COMPACT_ATOMS: atom_id res chain seq x y z
N MET A 1 -14.08 3.96 2.57
CA MET A 1 -12.96 3.21 1.97
C MET A 1 -12.77 3.52 0.49
N ASP A 2 -13.85 3.58 -0.30
CA ASP A 2 -13.78 3.65 -1.76
C ASP A 2 -13.03 4.87 -2.31
N SER A 3 -13.18 6.05 -1.69
CA SER A 3 -12.46 7.26 -2.12
C SER A 3 -10.93 7.13 -1.93
N ILE A 4 -10.48 6.52 -0.83
CA ILE A 4 -9.06 6.25 -0.55
C ILE A 4 -8.52 5.24 -1.57
N ARG A 5 -9.29 4.18 -1.80
CA ARG A 5 -8.99 3.15 -2.78
C ARG A 5 -8.83 3.73 -4.17
N ASN A 6 -9.77 4.58 -4.59
CA ASN A 6 -9.78 5.24 -5.88
C ASN A 6 -8.64 6.27 -6.01
N SER A 7 -8.25 6.90 -4.90
CA SER A 7 -7.07 7.79 -4.86
C SER A 7 -5.79 7.02 -5.18
N PHE A 8 -5.55 5.87 -4.55
CA PHE A 8 -4.37 5.05 -4.87
C PHE A 8 -4.43 4.40 -6.25
N TYR A 9 -5.65 4.14 -6.76
CA TYR A 9 -5.84 3.68 -8.13
C TYR A 9 -5.12 4.59 -9.12
N THR A 10 -5.07 5.91 -8.91
CA THR A 10 -4.36 6.85 -9.80
C THR A 10 -2.86 6.52 -10.01
N LEU A 11 -2.26 5.69 -9.14
CA LEU A 11 -0.88 5.18 -9.25
C LEU A 11 -0.79 3.77 -9.86
N GLY A 12 -1.92 3.16 -10.18
CA GLY A 12 -2.09 1.82 -10.76
C GLY A 12 -2.70 0.81 -9.79
N GLN A 13 -3.26 -0.26 -10.35
CA GLN A 13 -3.86 -1.39 -9.61
C GLN A 13 -2.88 -1.98 -8.61
N GLY A 14 -1.69 -2.40 -9.08
CA GLY A 14 -0.67 -3.01 -8.23
C GLY A 14 -0.28 -2.10 -7.05
N PHE A 15 -0.13 -0.80 -7.27
CA PHE A 15 0.21 0.14 -6.20
C PHE A 15 -0.87 0.20 -5.12
N LYS A 16 -2.13 0.35 -5.53
CA LYS A 16 -3.27 0.33 -4.60
C LYS A 16 -3.33 -0.98 -3.83
N VAL A 17 -3.09 -2.12 -4.49
CA VAL A 17 -3.14 -3.43 -3.84
C VAL A 17 -2.00 -3.57 -2.84
N CYS A 18 -0.77 -3.14 -3.15
CA CYS A 18 0.33 -3.11 -2.18
C CYS A 18 -0.07 -2.42 -0.87
N ILE A 19 -0.73 -1.25 -0.96
CA ILE A 19 -1.22 -0.53 0.23
C ILE A 19 -2.26 -1.36 0.99
N GLU A 20 -3.25 -1.93 0.30
CA GLU A 20 -4.27 -2.78 0.94
C GLU A 20 -3.66 -3.98 1.66
N VAL A 21 -2.67 -4.66 1.06
CA VAL A 21 -2.07 -5.84 1.70
C VAL A 21 -1.33 -5.46 2.98
N VAL A 22 -0.61 -4.33 2.99
CA VAL A 22 0.06 -3.82 4.20
C VAL A 22 -0.95 -3.52 5.30
N LEU A 23 -2.05 -2.84 4.96
CA LEU A 23 -3.08 -2.45 5.92
C LEU A 23 -3.82 -3.67 6.47
N ILE A 24 -4.21 -4.62 5.61
CA ILE A 24 -4.89 -5.85 6.01
C ILE A 24 -3.97 -6.68 6.93
N ALA A 25 -2.70 -6.85 6.55
CA ALA A 25 -1.74 -7.59 7.36
C ALA A 25 -1.50 -6.90 8.72
N SER A 26 -1.41 -5.57 8.74
CA SER A 26 -1.25 -4.78 9.98
C SER A 26 -2.48 -4.85 10.88
N ASP A 27 -3.69 -4.76 10.32
CA ASP A 27 -4.95 -4.83 11.07
C ASP A 27 -5.16 -6.24 11.68
N LEU A 28 -4.71 -7.29 10.98
CA LEU A 28 -4.72 -8.68 11.48
C LEU A 28 -3.59 -8.98 12.48
N GLY A 29 -2.67 -8.03 12.72
CA GLY A 29 -1.53 -8.23 13.62
C GLY A 29 -0.44 -9.15 13.06
N ALA A 30 -0.42 -9.37 11.74
CA ALA A 30 0.65 -10.13 11.08
C ALA A 30 1.94 -9.30 10.93
N LEU A 31 1.85 -7.98 11.08
CA LEU A 31 2.97 -7.04 11.06
C LEU A 31 3.04 -6.28 12.38
N ASN A 32 4.26 -5.97 12.81
CA ASN A 32 4.53 -5.03 13.90
C ASN A 32 4.33 -3.61 13.38
N ILE A 33 3.46 -2.84 14.05
CA ILE A 33 3.19 -1.45 13.65
C ILE A 33 4.48 -0.62 13.75
N GLY A 34 4.79 0.11 12.67
CA GLY A 34 5.97 0.95 12.57
C GLY A 34 7.17 0.30 11.89
N GLU A 35 7.16 -1.02 11.65
CA GLU A 35 8.24 -1.69 10.92
C GLU A 35 8.18 -1.38 9.41
N ASP A 36 9.33 -1.48 8.75
CA ASP A 36 9.43 -1.29 7.31
C ASP A 36 9.24 -2.62 6.60
N VAL A 37 8.32 -2.65 5.64
CA VAL A 37 7.94 -3.86 4.91
C VAL A 37 8.03 -3.63 3.41
N ILE A 38 8.34 -4.71 2.68
CA ILE A 38 8.21 -4.74 1.22
C ILE A 38 6.86 -5.35 0.89
N ALA A 39 6.00 -4.56 0.23
CA ALA A 39 4.72 -5.02 -0.27
C ALA A 39 4.79 -5.25 -1.78
N VAL A 40 4.35 -6.43 -2.21
CA VAL A 40 4.38 -6.86 -3.62
C VAL A 40 2.98 -7.20 -4.08
N ALA A 41 2.57 -6.66 -5.22
CA ALA A 41 1.28 -6.92 -5.84
C ALA A 41 1.33 -6.75 -7.36
N GLY A 42 0.22 -6.97 -8.05
CA GLY A 42 0.13 -6.87 -9.50
C GLY A 42 -1.23 -6.42 -10.03
N THR A 43 -1.30 -6.25 -11.35
CA THR A 43 -2.51 -5.83 -12.07
C THR A 43 -3.22 -7.04 -12.67
N GLY A 44 -4.40 -7.39 -12.15
CA GLY A 44 -5.21 -8.53 -12.63
C GLY A 44 -4.68 -9.91 -12.23
N ARG A 45 -3.41 -10.21 -12.53
CA ARG A 45 -2.72 -11.45 -12.11
C ARG A 45 -1.21 -11.24 -11.96
N GLY A 46 -0.56 -12.10 -11.20
CA GLY A 46 0.90 -12.03 -10.97
C GLY A 46 1.30 -10.82 -10.12
N ALA A 47 2.56 -10.39 -10.27
CA ALA A 47 3.11 -9.23 -9.57
C ALA A 47 3.87 -8.33 -10.55
N ASP A 48 3.59 -7.03 -10.48
CA ASP A 48 4.21 -6.00 -11.34
C ASP A 48 4.63 -4.74 -10.56
N THR A 49 4.25 -4.65 -9.28
CA THR A 49 4.47 -3.50 -8.42
C THR A 49 5.04 -3.95 -7.08
N ALA A 50 6.08 -3.27 -6.61
CA ALA A 50 6.69 -3.48 -5.30
C ALA A 50 7.05 -2.14 -4.67
N ILE A 51 6.74 -1.98 -3.39
CA ILE A 51 7.00 -0.76 -2.61
C ILE A 51 7.61 -1.10 -1.25
N VAL A 52 8.37 -0.18 -0.69
CA VAL A 52 8.72 -0.17 0.74
C VAL A 52 7.72 0.75 1.44
N ALA A 53 7.09 0.25 2.51
CA ALA A 53 6.14 1.03 3.30
C ALA A 53 6.34 0.81 4.79
N ARG A 54 5.96 1.79 5.61
CA ARG A 54 5.81 1.59 7.05
C ARG A 54 4.48 0.90 7.33
N ALA A 55 4.52 -0.20 8.07
CA ALA A 55 3.33 -0.90 8.53
C ALA A 55 2.48 -0.01 9.44
N THR A 56 1.19 0.09 9.15
CA THR A 56 0.22 0.85 9.93
C THR A 56 -1.18 0.26 9.83
N LYS A 57 -2.05 0.59 10.78
CA LYS A 57 -3.45 0.18 10.80
C LYS A 57 -4.30 1.07 9.89
N THR A 58 -5.41 0.52 9.39
CA THR A 58 -6.36 1.26 8.55
C THR A 58 -6.83 2.57 9.21
N ASN A 59 -7.12 2.53 10.51
CA ASN A 59 -7.58 3.70 11.26
C ASN A 59 -6.52 4.82 11.40
N ASP A 60 -5.25 4.48 11.19
CA ASP A 60 -4.11 5.39 11.34
C ASP A 60 -3.55 5.91 10.00
N ILE A 61 -4.10 5.51 8.85
CA ILE A 61 -3.64 5.93 7.51
C ILE A 61 -3.40 7.44 7.40
N PHE A 62 -4.33 8.24 7.94
CA PHE A 62 -4.27 9.71 7.92
C PHE A 62 -4.01 10.31 9.30
N SER A 63 -3.43 9.54 10.21
CA SER A 63 -3.11 10.02 11.55
C SER A 63 -2.26 11.30 11.48
N ARG A 64 -2.53 12.22 12.41
CA ARG A 64 -1.67 13.41 12.61
C ARG A 64 -0.33 13.03 13.25
N ASP A 65 -0.29 11.88 13.92
CA ASP A 65 0.94 11.30 14.43
C ASP A 65 1.73 10.69 13.26
N LYS A 66 2.84 11.34 12.91
CA LYS A 66 3.72 10.92 11.80
C LYS A 66 4.30 9.52 12.01
N SER A 67 4.42 9.07 13.26
CA SER A 67 4.92 7.71 13.55
C SER A 67 3.91 6.62 13.18
N LYS A 68 2.61 6.96 13.18
CA LYS A 68 1.51 6.05 12.89
C LYS A 68 0.95 6.20 11.48
N LYS A 69 1.16 7.34 10.83
CA LYS A 69 0.63 7.58 9.49
C LYS A 69 1.20 6.58 8.46
N LEU A 70 0.38 6.18 7.49
CA LEU A 70 0.85 5.43 6.33
C LEU A 70 1.92 6.23 5.59
N GLU A 71 3.06 5.58 5.34
CA GLU A 71 4.19 6.17 4.62
C GLU A 71 4.70 5.15 3.60
N VAL A 72 4.59 5.50 2.32
CA VAL A 72 5.30 4.80 1.25
C VAL A 72 6.68 5.43 1.15
N ARG A 73 7.71 4.66 1.50
CA ARG A 73 9.09 5.14 1.58
C ARG A 73 9.77 5.09 0.23
N GLU A 74 9.58 3.97 -0.49
CA GLU A 74 10.22 3.75 -1.78
C GLU A 74 9.30 2.98 -2.72
N ILE A 75 9.48 3.22 -4.02
CA ILE A 75 8.87 2.41 -5.07
C ILE A 75 10.01 1.65 -5.74
N LEU A 76 10.02 0.33 -5.56
CA LEU A 76 11.06 -0.54 -6.10
C LEU A 76 10.82 -0.86 -7.58
N ALA A 77 9.55 -1.12 -7.93
CA ALA A 77 9.12 -1.35 -9.29
C ALA A 77 7.63 -1.00 -9.44
N MET A 78 7.26 -0.45 -10.59
CA MET A 78 5.85 -0.30 -11.00
C MET A 78 5.78 -0.14 -12.53
N PRO A 79 4.68 -0.56 -13.20
CA PRO A 79 4.54 -0.36 -14.64
C PRO A 79 4.47 1.13 -15.01
N LEU A 80 5.17 1.59 -16.04
CA LEU A 80 5.03 2.99 -16.49
C LEU A 80 3.65 3.24 -17.11
N LYS A 81 3.19 2.32 -17.98
CA LYS A 81 1.84 2.35 -18.55
C LYS A 81 0.90 1.56 -17.65
N LYS A 82 -0.08 2.25 -17.09
CA LYS A 82 -1.11 1.68 -16.23
C LYS A 82 -2.27 1.16 -17.05
N MET A 83 -2.99 0.19 -16.50
CA MET A 83 -4.23 -0.31 -17.07
C MET A 83 -5.40 0.07 -16.17
N TRP A 84 -6.46 0.55 -16.80
CA TRP A 84 -7.62 1.18 -16.16
C TRP A 84 -8.87 0.44 -16.64
N TRP A 85 -9.39 -0.44 -15.81
CA TRP A 85 -10.66 -1.13 -16.05
C TRP A 85 -11.43 -1.23 -14.73
#